data_AF-A0AB35Q8Z1-F1
#
_entry.id   AF-A0AB35Q8Z1-F1
#
_cell.length_a   1.000
_cell.length_b   1.000
_cell.length_c   1.000
_cell.angle_alpha   90.00
_cell.angle_beta   90.00
_cell.angle_gamma   90.00
#
_symmetry.space_group_name_H-M   'P 1'
#
loop_
_entity.id
_entity.type
_entity.pdbx_description
1 polymer ?
#
loop_
_entity_poly.entity_id
_entity_poly.type
_entity_poly.pdbx_seq_one_letter_code
_entity_poly.pdbx_strand_id
1 'polypeptide(L)'
;MVAYYNEIDLHAAQHLRNLIDAGHIAPGVVDTRSIEDVTPNDLIGFNQCHFFAGIGGWSLALRRAGWPDSRPAWTASCPCQPFSQAGKGIGFADERHLWPSAHWLVGQRRPVVVFGEQSGSADANDWIDLVQNDVEALGYAFGAVAFPSASVGAPHQRDRAYWVADADRQQWEGRGELQQTGGG
;
A
#
# COMPACT_ATOMS: atom_id res chain seq x y z
N MET A 1 18.62 -3.35 0.65
CA MET A 1 17.90 -2.17 0.13
C MET A 1 16.67 -1.99 1.00
N VAL A 2 16.26 -0.76 1.33
CA VAL A 2 15.29 -0.58 2.43
C VAL A 2 13.85 -0.55 1.93
N ALA A 3 13.59 0.19 0.85
CA ALA A 3 12.26 0.33 0.28
C ALA A 3 12.19 -0.02 -1.21
N TYR A 4 11.08 -0.62 -1.63
CA TYR A 4 10.68 -0.79 -3.02
C TYR A 4 9.54 0.19 -3.32
N TYR A 5 9.66 0.95 -4.41
CA TYR A 5 8.64 1.89 -4.86
C TYR A 5 8.16 1.48 -6.25
N ASN A 6 6.85 1.28 -6.43
CA ASN A 6 6.23 1.09 -7.74
C ASN A 6 5.44 2.35 -8.12
N GLU A 7 5.81 2.95 -9.25
CA GLU A 7 5.15 4.14 -9.80
C GLU A 7 5.31 4.19 -11.33
N ILE A 8 4.19 4.07 -12.05
CA ILE A 8 4.16 4.01 -13.51
C ILE A 8 4.33 5.38 -14.17
N ASP A 9 3.93 6.46 -13.50
CA ASP A 9 4.13 7.82 -13.99
C ASP A 9 5.60 8.21 -13.89
N LEU A 10 6.24 8.41 -15.06
CA LEU A 10 7.69 8.65 -15.13
C LEU A 10 8.13 9.93 -14.41
N HIS A 11 7.25 10.94 -14.34
CA HIS A 11 7.56 12.19 -13.66
C HIS A 11 7.52 12.01 -12.14
N ALA A 12 6.50 11.36 -11.60
CA ALA A 12 6.41 10.98 -10.19
C ALA A 12 7.52 10.01 -9.79
N ALA A 13 7.84 9.03 -10.63
CA ALA A 13 8.98 8.13 -10.43
C ALA A 13 10.30 8.89 -10.36
N GLN A 14 10.51 9.88 -11.23
CA GLN A 14 11.71 10.73 -11.14
C GLN A 14 11.71 11.60 -9.88
N HIS A 15 10.55 12.09 -9.45
CA HIS A 15 10.43 12.81 -8.19
C HIS A 15 10.83 11.94 -6.98
N LEU A 16 10.38 10.67 -6.94
CA LEU A 16 10.78 9.71 -5.91
C LEU A 16 12.30 9.53 -5.86
N ARG A 17 12.98 9.39 -7.01
CA ARG A 17 14.44 9.29 -7.08
C ARG A 17 15.11 10.53 -6.48
N ASN A 18 14.63 11.72 -6.85
CA ASN A 18 15.16 12.97 -6.29
C ASN A 18 14.97 13.06 -4.77
N LEU A 19 13.83 12.60 -4.23
CA LEU A 19 13.58 12.56 -2.79
C LEU A 19 14.46 11.53 -2.07
N ILE A 20 14.75 10.39 -2.71
CA ILE A 20 15.69 9.38 -2.20
C ILE A 20 17.10 9.96 -2.14
N ASP A 21 17.57 10.58 -3.21
CA ASP A 21 18.91 11.18 -3.30
C ASP A 21 19.09 12.32 -2.28
N ALA A 22 18.05 13.11 -2.04
CA ALA A 22 18.02 14.15 -1.02
C ALA A 22 17.83 13.60 0.42
N GLY A 23 17.62 12.29 0.59
CA GLY A 23 17.42 11.64 1.90
C GLY A 23 16.07 11.94 2.56
N HIS A 24 15.09 12.48 1.83
CA HIS A 24 13.77 12.84 2.37
C HIS A 24 12.86 11.63 2.62
N ILE A 25 13.01 10.56 1.83
CA ILE A 25 12.28 9.28 1.98
C ILE A 25 13.25 8.09 2.08
N ALA A 26 12.73 6.91 2.40
CA ALA A 26 13.54 5.70 2.60
C ALA A 26 14.40 5.38 1.37
N PRO A 27 15.69 5.00 1.54
CA PRO A 27 16.52 4.63 0.41
C PRO A 27 16.00 3.35 -0.25
N GLY A 28 15.88 3.35 -1.58
CA GLY A 28 15.17 2.29 -2.27
C GLY A 28 15.35 2.28 -3.78
N VAL A 29 14.64 1.35 -4.42
CA VAL A 29 14.52 1.27 -5.89
C VAL A 29 13.16 1.76 -6.32
N VAL A 30 13.14 2.52 -7.42
CA VAL A 30 11.93 3.00 -8.07
C VAL A 30 11.73 2.21 -9.36
N ASP A 31 10.71 1.35 -9.34
CA ASP A 31 10.24 0.52 -10.44
C ASP A 31 9.09 1.22 -11.16
N THR A 32 9.22 1.35 -12.48
CA THR A 32 8.25 2.06 -13.34
C THR A 32 7.36 1.14 -14.16
N ARG A 33 7.41 -0.18 -13.91
CA ARG A 33 6.49 -1.13 -14.54
C ARG A 33 5.07 -0.96 -13.99
N SER A 34 4.07 -1.47 -14.71
CA SER A 34 2.73 -1.64 -14.12
C SER A 34 2.84 -2.55 -12.89
N ILE A 35 2.01 -2.31 -11.88
CA ILE A 35 1.89 -3.22 -10.73
C ILE A 35 1.53 -4.65 -11.17
N GLU A 36 0.86 -4.79 -12.31
CA GLU A 36 0.49 -6.07 -12.92
C GLU A 36 1.71 -6.89 -13.39
N ASP A 37 2.82 -6.21 -13.67
CA ASP A 37 4.08 -6.86 -14.09
C ASP A 37 5.04 -7.10 -12.91
N VAL A 38 4.68 -6.65 -11.70
CA VAL A 38 5.48 -6.84 -10.49
C VAL A 38 5.22 -8.22 -9.93
N THR A 39 6.29 -8.94 -9.61
CA THR A 39 6.20 -10.30 -9.07
C THR A 39 6.55 -10.34 -7.58
N PRO A 40 6.09 -11.36 -6.83
CA PRO A 40 6.47 -11.54 -5.43
C PRO A 40 7.99 -11.67 -5.22
N ASN A 41 8.72 -12.15 -6.22
CA ASN A 41 10.18 -12.28 -6.15
C ASN A 41 10.89 -10.93 -6.22
N ASP A 42 10.32 -9.96 -6.95
CA ASP A 42 10.86 -8.59 -7.04
C ASP A 42 10.86 -7.88 -5.69
N LEU A 43 10.02 -8.33 -4.75
CA LEU A 43 9.81 -7.72 -3.44
C LEU A 43 10.66 -8.35 -2.33
N ILE A 44 11.44 -9.39 -2.64
CA ILE A 44 12.30 -10.07 -1.66
C ILE A 44 13.43 -9.16 -1.22
N GLY A 45 13.65 -9.08 0.09
CA GLY A 45 14.76 -8.34 0.68
C GLY A 45 14.49 -6.85 0.94
N PHE A 46 13.27 -6.37 0.66
CA PHE A 46 12.80 -5.05 1.03
C PHE A 46 12.04 -5.08 2.35
N ASN A 47 12.27 -4.08 3.21
CA ASN A 47 11.51 -3.91 4.44
C ASN A 47 10.19 -3.21 4.14
N GLN A 48 10.22 -2.18 3.30
CA GLN A 48 9.06 -1.40 2.91
C GLN A 48 8.74 -1.58 1.43
N CYS A 49 7.46 -1.69 1.10
CA CYS A 49 6.98 -1.75 -0.29
C CYS A 49 5.86 -0.73 -0.48
N HIS A 50 6.06 0.23 -1.38
CA HIS A 50 5.13 1.32 -1.65
C HIS A 50 4.59 1.19 -3.08
N PHE A 51 3.36 0.70 -3.22
CA PHE A 51 2.67 0.60 -4.49
C PHE A 51 1.84 1.85 -4.74
N PHE A 52 1.82 2.32 -6.00
CA PHE A 52 1.23 3.60 -6.37
C PHE A 52 1.87 4.73 -5.55
N ALA A 53 3.21 4.76 -5.55
CA ALA A 53 3.98 5.57 -4.62
C ALA A 53 3.80 7.09 -4.85
N GLY A 54 3.40 7.51 -6.05
CA GLY A 54 3.19 8.90 -6.43
C GLY A 54 4.40 9.74 -6.07
N ILE A 55 4.17 10.77 -5.25
CA ILE A 55 5.22 11.68 -4.76
C ILE A 55 5.91 11.22 -3.47
N GLY A 56 5.73 9.96 -3.05
CA GLY A 56 6.41 9.38 -1.88
C GLY A 56 5.77 9.74 -0.54
N GLY A 57 4.50 10.15 -0.53
CA GLY A 57 3.79 10.62 0.67
C GLY A 57 3.81 9.62 1.82
N TRP A 58 3.57 8.34 1.53
CA TRP A 58 3.56 7.28 2.54
C TRP A 58 4.92 7.07 3.23
N SER A 59 6.00 7.01 2.46
CA SER A 59 7.34 6.81 3.03
C SER A 59 7.72 7.98 3.94
N LEU A 60 7.40 9.22 3.53
CA LEU A 60 7.58 10.40 4.37
C LEU A 60 6.68 10.37 5.62
N ALA A 61 5.42 9.96 5.48
CA ALA A 61 4.47 9.87 6.58
C ALA A 61 4.90 8.84 7.64
N LEU A 62 5.37 7.66 7.22
CA LEU A 62 5.91 6.63 8.12
C LEU A 62 7.05 7.19 8.96
N ARG A 63 8.03 7.87 8.34
CA ARG A 63 9.14 8.51 9.07
C ARG A 63 8.65 9.55 10.07
N ARG A 64 7.71 10.41 9.66
CA ARG A 64 7.12 11.44 10.54
C ARG A 64 6.35 10.83 11.72
N ALA A 65 5.77 9.64 11.53
CA ALA A 65 5.10 8.88 12.59
C ALA A 65 6.09 8.08 13.48
N GLY A 66 7.40 8.21 13.28
CA GLY A 66 8.41 7.46 14.03
C GLY A 66 8.49 5.98 13.64
N TRP A 67 7.97 5.61 12.47
CA TRP A 67 8.11 4.27 11.90
C TRP A 67 9.42 4.20 11.12
N PRO A 68 10.47 3.52 11.63
CA PRO A 68 11.78 3.55 11.00
C PRO A 68 11.77 2.77 9.67
N ASP A 69 12.63 3.17 8.74
CA ASP A 69 12.72 2.53 7.41
C ASP A 69 13.00 1.01 7.49
N SER A 70 13.64 0.55 8.58
CA SER A 70 13.91 -0.88 8.84
C SER A 70 12.69 -1.67 9.30
N ARG A 71 11.63 -1.00 9.78
CA ARG A 71 10.41 -1.67 10.26
C ARG A 71 9.52 -2.01 9.05
N PRO A 72 9.12 -3.29 8.87
CA PRO A 72 8.37 -3.68 7.69
C PRO A 72 7.00 -2.99 7.60
N ALA A 73 6.66 -2.50 6.42
CA ALA A 73 5.35 -1.91 6.11
C ALA A 73 5.10 -1.91 4.62
N TRP A 74 3.88 -2.26 4.22
CA TRP A 74 3.44 -2.12 2.83
C TRP A 74 2.43 -0.99 2.71
N THR A 75 2.41 -0.29 1.58
CA THR A 75 1.38 0.71 1.29
C THR A 75 0.80 0.52 -0.10
N ALA A 76 -0.52 0.64 -0.24
CA ALA A 76 -1.22 0.52 -1.52
C ALA A 76 -2.35 1.57 -1.59
N SER A 77 -2.14 2.67 -2.29
CA SER A 77 -3.17 3.69 -2.54
C SER A 77 -3.55 3.69 -4.01
N CYS A 78 -4.38 2.72 -4.39
CA CYS A 78 -4.78 2.51 -5.77
C CYS A 78 -5.49 3.76 -6.33
N PRO A 79 -5.31 4.08 -7.62
CA PRO A 79 -5.99 5.22 -8.25
C PRO A 79 -7.50 5.21 -8.02
N CYS A 80 -8.01 6.33 -7.50
CA CYS A 80 -9.43 6.57 -7.25
C CYS A 80 -10.18 6.86 -8.57
N GLN A 81 -10.49 5.84 -9.35
CA GLN A 81 -11.34 5.98 -10.55
C GLN A 81 -12.73 5.42 -10.29
N PRO A 82 -13.78 5.96 -10.93
CA PRO A 82 -15.10 6.01 -10.32
C PRO A 82 -15.73 4.62 -10.28
N PHE A 83 -15.96 4.13 -9.06
CA PHE A 83 -16.99 3.12 -8.77
C PHE A 83 -18.42 3.73 -8.83
N SER A 84 -18.54 4.98 -9.28
CA SER A 84 -19.79 5.72 -9.43
C SER A 84 -20.59 5.26 -10.66
N GLN A 85 -21.89 5.00 -10.45
CA GLN A 85 -22.92 4.57 -11.43
C GLN A 85 -23.25 5.60 -12.54
N ALA A 86 -22.31 6.42 -12.99
CA ALA A 86 -22.52 7.40 -14.06
C ALA A 86 -21.82 6.97 -15.36
N GLY A 87 -22.13 5.76 -15.84
CA GLY A 87 -21.69 5.31 -17.17
C GLY A 87 -21.63 3.79 -17.28
N LYS A 88 -22.56 3.21 -18.03
CA LYS A 88 -22.64 1.80 -18.49
C LYS A 88 -22.14 0.80 -17.42
N GLY A 89 -23.04 0.25 -16.61
CA GLY A 89 -22.74 -0.71 -15.54
C GLY A 89 -21.83 -1.89 -15.93
N ILE A 90 -20.52 -1.68 -15.86
CA ILE A 90 -19.49 -2.73 -15.91
C ILE A 90 -18.83 -2.98 -14.55
N GLY A 91 -19.07 -2.14 -13.53
CA GLY A 91 -18.68 -2.41 -12.14
C GLY A 91 -17.24 -2.92 -11.97
N PHE A 92 -17.05 -3.98 -11.18
CA PHE A 92 -15.76 -4.65 -10.90
C PHE A 92 -15.07 -5.31 -12.11
N ALA A 93 -15.63 -5.23 -13.32
CA ALA A 93 -15.00 -5.68 -14.56
C ALA A 93 -14.21 -4.57 -15.28
N ASP A 94 -13.97 -3.45 -14.60
CA ASP A 94 -13.15 -2.36 -15.13
C ASP A 94 -11.66 -2.76 -15.11
N GLU A 95 -11.03 -2.77 -16.29
CA GLU A 95 -9.60 -3.04 -16.50
C GLU A 95 -8.68 -2.06 -15.72
N ARG A 96 -9.23 -0.97 -15.17
CA ARG A 96 -8.50 0.00 -14.34
C ARG A 96 -8.50 -0.35 -12.84
N HIS A 97 -9.15 -1.45 -12.45
CA HIS A 97 -9.12 -1.94 -11.08
C HIS A 97 -7.79 -2.63 -10.79
N LEU A 98 -6.82 -1.87 -10.26
CA LEU A 98 -5.45 -2.35 -9.98
C LEU A 98 -5.27 -2.94 -8.56
N TRP A 99 -6.31 -2.87 -7.73
CA TRP A 99 -6.30 -3.49 -6.39
C TRP A 99 -6.09 -5.01 -6.43
N PRO A 100 -6.69 -5.81 -7.35
CA PRO A 100 -6.46 -7.25 -7.41
C PRO A 100 -4.98 -7.61 -7.56
N SER A 101 -4.19 -6.83 -8.30
CA SER A 101 -2.75 -7.04 -8.44
C SER A 101 -2.00 -6.76 -7.12
N ALA A 102 -2.34 -5.66 -6.44
CA ALA A 102 -1.77 -5.34 -5.13
C ALA A 102 -2.19 -6.37 -4.06
N HIS A 103 -3.46 -6.76 -4.04
CA HIS A 103 -4.01 -7.79 -3.16
C HIS A 103 -3.35 -9.15 -3.39
N TRP A 104 -3.14 -9.54 -4.65
CA TRP A 104 -2.43 -10.76 -4.97
C TRP A 104 -1.00 -10.74 -4.41
N LEU A 105 -0.25 -9.64 -4.58
CA LEU A 105 1.08 -9.48 -3.99
C LEU A 105 1.05 -9.57 -2.46
N VAL A 106 0.07 -8.95 -1.80
CA VAL A 106 -0.15 -9.05 -0.35
C VAL A 106 -0.42 -10.50 0.05
N GLY A 107 -1.27 -11.21 -0.67
CA GLY A 107 -1.56 -12.63 -0.42
C GLY A 107 -0.34 -13.54 -0.56
N GLN A 108 0.54 -13.26 -1.54
CA GLN A 108 1.77 -14.03 -1.78
C GLN A 108 2.86 -13.75 -0.76
N ARG A 109 3.04 -12.49 -0.35
CA ARG A 109 4.14 -12.08 0.54
C ARG A 109 3.77 -11.97 2.01
N ARG A 110 2.46 -11.90 2.32
CA ARG A 110 1.90 -11.81 3.67
C ARG A 110 2.63 -10.75 4.54
N PRO A 111 2.70 -9.47 4.10
CA PRO A 111 3.34 -8.42 4.89
C PRO A 111 2.67 -8.28 6.26
N VAL A 112 3.41 -7.87 7.28
CA VAL A 112 2.86 -7.75 8.65
C VAL A 112 1.82 -6.63 8.81
N VAL A 113 1.89 -5.61 7.95
CA VAL A 113 0.95 -4.50 7.92
C VAL A 113 0.87 -3.93 6.50
N VAL A 114 -0.34 -3.55 6.09
CA VAL A 114 -0.61 -2.81 4.85
C VAL A 114 -1.40 -1.56 5.19
N PHE A 115 -0.96 -0.42 4.68
CA PHE A 115 -1.70 0.85 4.76
C PHE A 115 -2.22 1.26 3.40
N GLY A 116 -3.30 2.03 3.38
CA GLY A 116 -3.71 2.69 2.15
C GLY A 116 -4.61 3.88 2.39
N GLU A 117 -4.84 4.60 1.32
CA GLU A 117 -5.68 5.78 1.26
C GLU A 117 -6.63 5.64 0.08
N GLN A 118 -7.86 6.13 0.28
CA GLN A 118 -8.86 6.29 -0.76
C GLN A 118 -9.66 7.59 -0.55
N SER A 119 -10.36 8.05 -1.58
CA SER A 119 -11.32 9.15 -1.44
C SER A 119 -12.28 8.92 -0.26
N GLY A 120 -12.56 9.95 0.52
CA GLY A 120 -13.56 9.91 1.61
C GLY A 120 -15.00 10.13 1.14
N SER A 121 -15.24 10.14 -0.17
CA SER A 121 -16.59 10.24 -0.74
C SER A 121 -17.38 8.94 -0.56
N ALA A 122 -18.71 9.02 -0.45
CA ALA A 122 -19.57 7.84 -0.37
C ALA A 122 -19.33 6.84 -1.53
N ASP A 123 -18.99 7.33 -2.73
CA ASP A 123 -18.64 6.52 -3.91
C ASP A 123 -17.41 5.61 -3.71
N ALA A 124 -16.63 5.81 -2.65
CA ALA A 124 -15.46 4.98 -2.32
C ALA A 124 -15.75 3.92 -1.25
N ASN A 125 -16.93 3.94 -0.62
CA ASN A 125 -17.29 2.98 0.43
C ASN A 125 -17.29 1.54 -0.11
N ASP A 126 -17.91 1.31 -1.27
CA ASP A 126 -17.94 -0.02 -1.89
C ASP A 126 -16.51 -0.56 -2.17
N TRP A 127 -15.56 0.35 -2.47
CA TRP A 127 -14.16 -0.03 -2.66
C TRP A 127 -13.47 -0.36 -1.34
N ILE A 128 -13.72 0.42 -0.28
CA ILE A 128 -13.19 0.12 1.06
C ILE A 128 -13.76 -1.20 1.58
N ASP A 129 -15.04 -1.47 1.37
CA ASP A 129 -15.70 -2.73 1.76
C ASP A 129 -15.10 -3.91 1.00
N LEU A 130 -14.82 -3.75 -0.30
CA LEU A 130 -14.09 -4.76 -1.08
C LEU A 130 -12.70 -5.04 -0.48
N VAL A 131 -11.90 -3.99 -0.26
CA VAL A 131 -10.55 -4.10 0.30
C VAL A 131 -10.58 -4.77 1.67
N GLN A 132 -11.53 -4.38 2.52
CA GLN A 132 -11.75 -4.98 3.82
C GLN A 132 -11.99 -6.49 3.69
N ASN A 133 -12.98 -6.90 2.89
CA ASN A 133 -13.30 -8.31 2.69
C ASN A 133 -12.09 -9.11 2.19
N ASP A 134 -11.34 -8.54 1.25
CA ASP A 134 -10.18 -9.17 0.62
C ASP A 134 -9.02 -9.40 1.61
N VAL A 135 -8.72 -8.43 2.48
CA VAL A 135 -7.62 -8.58 3.46
C VAL A 135 -8.06 -9.36 4.70
N GLU A 136 -9.32 -9.27 5.12
CA GLU A 136 -9.88 -10.11 6.18
C GLU A 136 -9.90 -11.58 5.77
N ALA A 137 -10.19 -11.89 4.50
CA ALA A 137 -10.07 -13.24 3.94
C ALA A 137 -8.62 -13.78 3.97
N LEU A 138 -7.62 -12.89 3.99
CA LEU A 138 -6.21 -13.24 4.21
C LEU A 138 -5.85 -13.34 5.71
N GLY A 139 -6.76 -13.02 6.63
CA GLY A 139 -6.57 -13.12 8.07
C GLY A 139 -6.03 -11.84 8.73
N TYR A 140 -6.14 -10.69 8.08
CA TYR A 140 -5.79 -9.40 8.67
C TYR A 140 -6.96 -8.84 9.47
N ALA A 141 -6.66 -8.17 10.58
CA ALA A 141 -7.58 -7.23 11.20
C ALA A 141 -7.60 -5.94 10.36
N PHE A 142 -8.79 -5.45 10.02
CA PHE A 142 -8.97 -4.24 9.23
C PHE A 142 -9.50 -3.08 10.06
N GLY A 143 -9.00 -1.87 9.78
CA GLY A 143 -9.54 -0.63 10.33
C GLY A 143 -9.47 0.49 9.31
N ALA A 144 -10.54 1.25 9.16
CA ALA A 144 -10.60 2.42 8.30
C ALA A 144 -11.14 3.63 9.06
N VAL A 145 -10.57 4.79 8.78
CA VAL A 145 -11.02 6.08 9.32
C VAL A 145 -11.06 7.12 8.21
N ALA A 146 -12.22 7.75 8.04
CA ALA A 146 -12.34 8.94 7.23
C ALA A 146 -12.02 10.16 8.08
N PHE A 147 -11.08 11.01 7.65
CA PHE A 147 -10.89 12.32 8.25
C PHE A 147 -10.77 13.41 7.19
N PRO A 148 -11.31 14.62 7.45
CA PRO A 148 -11.12 15.76 6.57
C PRO A 148 -9.65 16.15 6.53
N SER A 149 -9.08 16.44 5.36
CA SER A 149 -7.73 17.03 5.26
C SER A 149 -7.60 18.34 6.06
N ALA A 150 -8.73 19.02 6.30
CA ALA A 150 -8.84 20.20 7.15
C ALA A 150 -8.51 19.92 8.64
N SER A 151 -8.67 18.69 9.14
CA SER A 151 -8.37 18.35 10.54
C SER A 151 -6.86 18.28 10.84
N VAL A 152 -6.01 18.31 9.81
CA VAL A 152 -4.55 18.29 9.90
C VAL A 152 -3.88 19.53 9.27
N GLY A 153 -4.64 20.61 9.07
CA GLY A 153 -4.11 21.93 8.68
C GLY A 153 -3.94 22.17 7.18
N ALA A 154 -4.51 21.33 6.30
CA ALA A 154 -4.51 21.58 4.86
C ALA A 154 -5.62 22.58 4.48
N PRO A 155 -5.35 23.59 3.62
CA PRO A 155 -6.31 24.66 3.29
C PRO A 155 -7.45 24.21 2.36
N HIS A 156 -7.65 22.91 2.16
CA HIS A 156 -8.62 22.37 1.21
C HIS A 156 -9.52 21.31 1.87
N GLN A 157 -10.81 21.35 1.56
CA GLN A 157 -11.78 20.34 1.98
C GLN A 157 -11.65 19.12 1.06
N ARG A 158 -10.78 18.19 1.42
CA ARG A 158 -10.72 16.86 0.82
C ARG A 158 -10.87 15.83 1.92
N ASP A 159 -11.98 15.13 1.92
CA ASP A 159 -12.13 13.97 2.80
C ASP A 159 -11.34 12.81 2.21
N ARG A 160 -10.64 12.11 3.09
CA ARG A 160 -9.78 10.98 2.76
C ARG A 160 -10.03 9.87 3.77
N ALA A 161 -10.26 8.67 3.25
CA ALA A 161 -10.36 7.45 4.03
C ALA A 161 -8.98 6.80 4.07
N TYR A 162 -8.41 6.68 5.26
CA TYR A 162 -7.17 5.94 5.48
C TYR A 162 -7.52 4.62 6.13
N TRP A 163 -6.87 3.55 5.68
CA TRP A 163 -7.11 2.22 6.19
C TRP A 163 -5.80 1.49 6.51
N VAL A 164 -5.92 0.51 7.40
CA VAL A 164 -4.85 -0.39 7.81
C VAL A 164 -5.38 -1.82 7.84
N ALA A 165 -4.57 -2.74 7.33
CA ALA A 165 -4.71 -4.17 7.53
C ALA A 165 -3.51 -4.65 8.35
N ASP A 166 -3.75 -5.17 9.56
CA ASP A 166 -2.72 -5.65 10.48
C ASP A 166 -2.84 -7.17 10.67
N ALA A 167 -1.74 -7.90 10.52
CA ALA A 167 -1.75 -9.37 10.60
C ALA A 167 -1.87 -9.92 12.04
N ASP A 168 -1.95 -9.05 13.05
CA ASP A 168 -1.94 -9.36 14.49
C ASP A 168 -0.80 -10.32 14.89
N ARG A 169 0.33 -9.74 15.29
CA ARG A 169 1.68 -10.34 15.35
C ARG A 169 1.88 -11.62 16.18
N GLN A 170 0.85 -12.28 16.72
CA GLN A 170 1.01 -13.67 17.23
C GLN A 170 1.31 -14.68 16.10
N GLN A 171 0.99 -14.38 14.83
CA GLN A 171 1.23 -15.30 13.70
C GLN A 171 2.65 -15.25 13.12
N TRP A 172 3.51 -14.31 13.52
CA TRP A 172 4.86 -14.19 12.97
C TRP A 172 5.87 -15.13 13.65
N GLU A 173 5.72 -15.39 14.95
CA GLU A 173 6.62 -16.28 15.70
C GLU A 173 6.58 -17.73 15.18
N GLY A 174 5.43 -18.19 14.66
CA GLY A 174 5.27 -19.55 14.13
C GLY A 174 5.96 -19.87 12.79
N ARG A 175 6.48 -18.87 12.06
CA ARG A 175 7.20 -19.10 10.78
C ARG A 175 8.73 -19.02 10.89
N GLY A 176 9.26 -18.51 12.01
CA GLY A 176 10.69 -18.46 12.28
C GLY A 176 11.27 -19.76 12.85
N GLU A 177 10.44 -20.60 13.49
CA GLU A 177 10.92 -21.79 14.22
C GLU A 177 10.94 -23.08 13.38
N LEU A 178 10.28 -23.13 12.22
CA LEU A 178 10.31 -24.30 11.33
C LEU A 178 11.61 -24.42 10.50
N GLN A 179 12.58 -23.54 10.71
CA GLN A 179 13.88 -23.56 10.02
C GLN A 179 15.07 -23.63 10.99
N GLN A 180 14.90 -24.32 12.13
CA GLN A 180 16.00 -24.81 12.96
C GLN A 180 15.75 -26.25 13.43
N THR A 181 15.50 -27.19 12.51
CA THR A 181 15.77 -28.61 12.79
C THR A 181 16.34 -29.28 11.54
N GLY A 182 17.58 -29.77 11.62
CA GLY A 182 18.13 -30.72 10.65
C GLY A 182 19.57 -30.45 10.22
N GLY A 183 20.53 -30.91 11.01
CA GLY A 183 21.93 -30.99 10.60
C GLY A 183 22.80 -31.52 11.74
N GLY A 184 22.82 -32.84 11.90
CA GLY A 184 23.78 -33.56 12.75
C GLY A 184 25.15 -33.72 12.10
#